data_AF-A0AAW0IYM4-F1
#
_entry.id   AF-A0AAW0IYM4-F1
#
_cell.length_a   1.000
_cell.length_b   1.000
_cell.length_c   1.000
_cell.angle_alpha   90.00
_cell.angle_beta   90.00
_cell.angle_gamma   90.00
#
_symmetry.space_group_name_H-M   'P 1'
#
loop_
_entity.id
_entity.type
_entity.pdbx_description
1 polymer ?
#
loop_
_entity_poly.entity_id
_entity_poly.type
_entity_poly.pdbx_seq_one_letter_code
_entity_poly.pdbx_strand_id
1 'polypeptide(L)'
;MEEILKALKDDNNNINIVGVHGMGGVGKTTMVKQVAEKVMTEGLFHRVVMASVSQIVNLKKIQISIADGLELFLKKKSDEDKRRELFGKE
;
A
#
# COMPACT_ATOMS: atom_id res chain seq x y z
N MET A 1 11.49 11.38 -10.76
CA MET A 1 11.88 10.80 -9.45
C MET A 1 12.02 11.88 -8.39
N GLU A 2 12.79 12.94 -8.63
CA GLU A 2 12.97 14.05 -7.68
C GLU A 2 11.64 14.69 -7.26
N GLU A 3 10.72 14.92 -8.21
CA GLU A 3 9.39 15.46 -7.92
C GLU A 3 8.59 14.56 -6.96
N ILE A 4 8.68 13.23 -7.11
CA ILE A 4 8.01 12.27 -6.22
C ILE A 4 8.61 12.40 -4.81
N LEU A 5 9.94 12.42 -4.69
CA LEU A 5 10.60 12.57 -3.39
C LEU A 5 10.29 13.92 -2.74
N LYS A 6 10.22 14.99 -3.53
CA LYS A 6 9.83 16.31 -3.05
C LYS A 6 8.40 16.31 -2.53
N ALA A 7 7.47 15.70 -3.28
CA ALA A 7 6.08 15.55 -2.85
C ALA A 7 5.95 14.73 -1.56
N LEU A 8 6.77 13.68 -1.39
CA LEU A 8 6.79 12.85 -0.19
C LEU A 8 7.43 13.52 1.04
N LYS A 9 8.24 14.58 0.85
CA LYS A 9 8.87 15.38 1.92
C LYS A 9 8.05 16.61 2.32
N ASP A 10 7.04 16.97 1.52
CA ASP A 10 6.26 18.19 1.69
C ASP A 10 5.13 17.98 2.70
N ASP A 11 5.50 17.98 3.99
CA ASP A 11 4.56 17.82 5.12
C ASP A 11 3.53 18.96 5.22
N ASN A 12 3.75 20.08 4.53
CA ASN A 12 2.88 21.26 4.60
C ASN A 12 1.66 21.17 3.69
N ASN A 13 1.65 20.23 2.74
CA ASN A 13 0.71 20.24 1.62
C ASN A 13 -0.27 19.05 1.67
N ASN A 14 -0.28 18.28 2.77
CA ASN A 14 -1.16 17.13 3.01
C ASN A 14 -1.23 16.14 1.82
N ILE A 15 -0.11 15.93 1.13
CA ILE A 15 -0.05 15.01 -0.01
C ILE A 15 -0.01 13.58 0.52
N ASN A 16 -1.13 12.88 0.40
CA ASN A 16 -1.26 11.49 0.84
C ASN A 16 -1.13 10.48 -0.31
N ILE A 17 -1.26 10.91 -1.57
CA ILE A 17 -1.30 10.04 -2.75
C ILE A 17 -0.50 10.65 -3.89
N VAL A 18 0.41 9.86 -4.47
CA VAL A 18 1.15 10.20 -5.70
C VAL A 18 0.87 9.13 -6.75
N GLY A 19 0.31 9.53 -7.89
CA GLY A 19 0.04 8.65 -9.02
C GLY A 19 1.16 8.69 -10.06
N VAL A 20 1.66 7.52 -10.48
CA VAL A 20 2.61 7.40 -11.60
C VAL A 20 1.92 6.70 -12.78
N HIS A 21 1.74 7.41 -13.89
CA HIS A 21 1.06 6.88 -15.09
C HIS A 21 1.95 6.97 -16.33
N GLY A 22 1.59 6.25 -17.40
CA GLY A 22 2.35 6.20 -18.66
C GLY A 22 2.18 4.87 -19.38
N MET A 23 2.76 4.77 -20.59
CA MET A 23 2.69 3.56 -21.43
C MET A 23 3.21 2.29 -20.72
N GLY A 24 2.80 1.12 -21.20
CA GLY A 24 3.34 -0.16 -20.74
C GLY A 24 4.86 -0.26 -20.95
N GLY A 25 5.57 -0.98 -20.08
CA GLY A 25 7.01 -1.25 -20.25
C GLY A 25 7.98 -0.10 -19.92
N VAL A 26 7.52 1.14 -19.73
CA VAL A 26 8.38 2.31 -19.46
C VAL A 26 9.06 2.33 -18.08
N GLY A 27 8.94 1.26 -17.28
CA GLY A 27 9.64 1.16 -16.00
C GLY A 27 8.95 1.80 -14.79
N LYS A 28 7.64 2.10 -14.84
CA LYS A 28 6.88 2.70 -13.71
C LYS A 28 7.06 1.93 -12.39
N THR A 29 6.88 0.61 -12.42
CA THR A 29 7.06 -0.25 -11.24
C THR A 29 8.51 -0.22 -10.73
N THR A 30 9.48 -0.15 -11.64
CA THR A 30 10.91 -0.03 -11.29
C THR A 30 11.19 1.30 -10.61
N MET A 31 10.63 2.40 -11.11
CA MET A 31 10.78 3.72 -10.50
C MET A 31 10.22 3.75 -9.07
N VAL A 32 9.02 3.19 -8.85
CA VAL A 32 8.42 3.13 -7.50
C VAL A 32 9.27 2.30 -6.53
N LYS A 33 9.88 1.20 -6.99
CA LYS A 33 10.83 0.41 -6.17
C LYS A 33 12.06 1.23 -5.77
N GLN A 34 12.65 1.98 -6.69
CA GLN A 34 13.80 2.85 -6.39
C GLN A 34 13.43 3.98 -5.42
N VAL A 35 12.24 4.56 -5.55
CA VAL A 35 11.73 5.54 -4.58
C VAL A 35 11.58 4.90 -3.20
N ALA A 36 10.97 3.71 -3.10
CA ALA A 36 10.82 2.99 -1.84
C ALA A 36 12.17 2.73 -1.13
N GLU A 37 13.19 2.28 -1.87
CA GLU A 37 14.54 2.08 -1.34
C GLU A 37 15.18 3.38 -0.86
N LYS A 38 15.03 4.45 -1.65
CA LYS A 38 15.61 5.75 -1.33
C LYS A 38 14.98 6.39 -0.09
N VAL A 39 13.66 6.35 0.04
CA VAL A 39 13.00 6.94 1.22
C VAL A 39 13.27 6.16 2.51
N MET A 40 13.52 4.85 2.41
CA MET A 40 13.99 4.03 3.54
C MET A 40 15.45 4.37 3.90
N THR A 41 16.34 4.46 2.90
CA THR A 41 17.76 4.79 3.11
C THR A 41 17.95 6.19 3.67
N GLU A 42 17.16 7.17 3.22
CA GLU A 42 17.16 8.54 3.73
C GLU A 42 16.40 8.69 5.06
N GLY A 43 15.78 7.62 5.57
CA GLY A 43 15.04 7.64 6.84
C GLY A 43 13.79 8.51 6.84
N LEU A 44 13.23 8.83 5.66
CA LEU A 44 12.04 9.68 5.54
C LEU A 44 10.78 8.97 6.05
N PHE A 45 10.75 7.65 5.93
CA PHE A 45 9.68 6.81 6.46
C PHE A 45 10.29 5.74 7.35
N HIS A 46 9.61 5.46 8.47
CA HIS A 46 9.98 4.36 9.35
C HIS A 46 9.81 2.99 8.67
N ARG A 47 8.84 2.89 7.75
CA ARG A 47 8.47 1.65 7.09
C ARG A 47 7.85 1.93 5.73
N VAL A 48 8.19 1.11 4.74
CA VAL A 48 7.58 1.13 3.40
C VAL A 48 7.07 -0.27 3.07
N VAL A 49 5.83 -0.36 2.61
CA VAL A 49 5.18 -1.62 2.25
C VAL A 49 4.78 -1.62 0.79
N MET A 50 5.20 -2.65 0.06
CA MET A 50 4.81 -2.85 -1.34
C MET A 50 3.74 -3.93 -1.45
N ALA A 51 2.59 -3.56 -2.02
CA ALA A 51 1.54 -4.50 -2.37
C ALA A 51 1.25 -4.44 -3.88
N SER A 52 1.03 -5.60 -4.50
CA SER A 52 0.65 -5.71 -5.90
C SER A 52 -0.86 -5.90 -6.02
N VAL A 53 -1.49 -5.10 -6.89
CA VAL A 53 -2.91 -5.21 -7.23
C VAL A 53 -3.01 -5.67 -8.67
N SER A 54 -3.54 -6.87 -8.88
CA SER A 54 -3.85 -7.40 -10.22
C SER A 54 -5.21 -6.93 -10.71
N GLN A 55 -5.47 -7.04 -12.03
CA GLN A 55 -6.77 -6.71 -12.62
C GLN A 55 -7.92 -7.52 -11.99
N ILE A 56 -7.69 -8.82 -11.77
CA ILE A 56 -8.57 -9.63 -10.93
C ILE A 56 -8.17 -9.34 -9.48
N VAL A 57 -8.99 -8.53 -8.81
CA VAL A 57 -8.70 -8.06 -7.47
C VAL A 57 -8.94 -9.18 -6.45
N ASN A 58 -7.90 -9.52 -5.67
CA ASN A 58 -8.02 -10.37 -4.50
C ASN A 58 -7.74 -9.55 -3.25
N LEU A 59 -8.80 -8.98 -2.67
CA LEU A 59 -8.71 -8.10 -1.50
C LEU A 59 -8.00 -8.76 -0.32
N LYS A 60 -8.31 -10.04 -0.06
CA LYS A 60 -7.68 -10.80 1.03
C LYS A 60 -6.17 -10.90 0.84
N LYS A 61 -5.71 -11.18 -0.39
CA LYS A 61 -4.28 -11.25 -0.70
C LYS A 61 -3.59 -9.90 -0.49
N ILE A 62 -4.21 -8.81 -0.95
CA ILE A 62 -3.67 -7.45 -0.77
C ILE A 62 -3.56 -7.09 0.71
N GLN A 63 -4.62 -7.33 1.49
CA GLN A 63 -4.62 -7.09 2.92
C GLN A 63 -3.55 -7.89 3.65
N ILE A 64 -3.39 -9.18 3.31
CA ILE A 64 -2.32 -10.02 3.87
C ILE A 64 -0.94 -9.45 3.54
N SER A 65 -0.67 -9.12 2.27
CA SER A 65 0.63 -8.52 1.90
C SER A 65 0.92 -7.21 2.62
N ILE A 66 -0.10 -6.38 2.85
CA ILE A 66 0.07 -5.14 3.62
C ILE A 66 0.33 -5.45 5.10
N ALA A 67 -0.46 -6.36 5.68
CA ALA A 67 -0.33 -6.74 7.08
C ALA A 67 1.03 -7.39 7.38
N ASP A 68 1.50 -8.28 6.50
CA ASP A 68 2.82 -8.91 6.61
C ASP A 68 3.93 -7.84 6.57
N GLY A 69 3.84 -6.89 5.63
CA GLY A 69 4.78 -5.77 5.54
C GLY A 69 4.73 -4.82 6.74
N LEU A 70 3.60 -4.75 7.44
CA LEU A 70 3.43 -3.98 8.67
C LEU A 70 3.63 -4.82 9.94
N GLU A 71 3.99 -6.10 9.85
CA GLU A 71 4.11 -7.03 10.99
C GLU A 71 2.82 -7.09 11.84
N LEU A 72 1.66 -6.99 11.19
CA LEU A 72 0.35 -7.05 11.82
C LEU A 72 -0.30 -8.43 11.63
N PHE A 73 -1.03 -8.87 12.65
CA PHE A 73 -1.81 -10.11 12.58
C PHE A 73 -3.23 -9.83 12.13
N LEU A 74 -3.60 -10.31 10.94
CA LEU A 74 -5.00 -10.33 10.52
C LEU A 74 -5.72 -11.50 11.20
N LYS A 75 -6.59 -11.18 12.16
CA LYS A 75 -7.51 -12.18 12.71
C LYS A 75 -8.43 -12.68 11.61
N LYS A 76 -8.44 -14.00 11.40
CA LYS A 76 -9.43 -14.66 10.56
C LYS A 76 -10.77 -14.61 11.30
N LYS A 77 -11.70 -13.76 10.85
CA LYS A 77 -13.10 -13.81 11.31
C LYS A 77 -13.68 -15.18 10.95
N SER A 78 -14.36 -15.81 11.90
CA SER A 78 -15.13 -17.02 11.62
C SER A 78 -16.29 -16.68 10.68
N ASP A 79 -16.84 -17.69 10.01
CA ASP A 79 -18.02 -17.47 9.17
C ASP A 79 -19.26 -17.11 10.01
N GLU A 80 -19.28 -17.50 11.29
CA GLU A 80 -20.28 -17.07 12.26
C GLU A 80 -20.14 -15.58 12.61
N ASP A 81 -18.90 -15.08 12.78
CA ASP A 81 -18.66 -13.65 13.03
C ASP A 81 -19.11 -12.79 11.83
N LYS A 82 -18.83 -13.25 10.60
CA LYS A 82 -19.29 -12.56 9.39
C LYS A 82 -20.81 -12.58 9.27
N ARG A 83 -21.45 -13.72 9.57
CA ARG A 83 -22.92 -13.85 9.56
C ARG A 83 -23.58 -12.95 10.59
N ARG A 84 -23.05 -12.87 11.82
CA ARG A 84 -23.55 -11.96 12.85
C ARG A 84 -23.45 -10.49 12.46
N GLU A 85 -22.41 -10.08 11.75
CA GLU A 85 -22.27 -8.69 11.29
C GLU A 85 -23.24 -8.36 10.13
N LEU A 86 -23.50 -9.32 9.26
CA LEU A 86 -24.42 -9.19 8.12
C LEU A 86 -25.90 -9.25 8.53
N PHE A 87 -26.24 -10.07 9.53
CA PHE A 87 -27.63 -10.44 9.84
C PHE A 87 -28.01 -10.29 11.33
N GLY A 88 -27.09 -9.89 12.19
CA GLY A 88 -27.31 -9.79 13.64
C GLY A 88 -27.70 -8.39 14.13
N LYS A 89 -28.16 -7.50 13.25
CA LYS A 89 -28.83 -6.26 13.66
C LYS A 89 -30.34 -6.53 13.74
N GLU A 90 -30.80 -7.00 14.89
CA GLU A 90 -32.18 -6.88 15.36
C GLU A 90 -32.19 -6.03 16.63
#